data_AF-A0A0N1EW53-F1
#
_entry.id   AF-A0A0N1EW53-F1
#
_cell.length_a   1.000
_cell.length_b   1.000
_cell.length_c   1.000
_cell.angle_alpha   90.00
_cell.angle_beta   90.00
_cell.angle_gamma   90.00
#
_symmetry.space_group_name_H-M   'P 1'
#
loop_
_entity.id
_entity.type
_entity.pdbx_description
1 polymer ?
#
loop_
_entity_poly.entity_id
_entity_poly.type
_entity_poly.pdbx_seq_one_letter_code
_entity_poly.pdbx_strand_id
1 'polypeptide(L)'
;MYVDDKKANRLNDKAIVIRWHKLCKGTVLTQRYIQGEKLSKTELIFFNQTVNQYRERLSSISWFMRLLNEDIARKANKEDNCTGRFYSLPSMALTLRAA
;
A
#
# COMPACT_ATOMS: atom_id res chain seq x y z
N MET A 1 15.32 -10.11 -17.29
CA MET A 1 14.89 -8.69 -17.40
C MET A 1 15.64 -7.93 -16.31
N TYR A 2 16.71 -7.21 -16.68
CA TYR A 2 17.57 -6.50 -15.73
C TYR A 2 16.99 -5.10 -15.50
N VAL A 3 16.43 -4.85 -14.32
CA VAL A 3 16.00 -3.51 -13.94
C VAL A 3 17.25 -2.77 -13.47
N ASP A 4 17.58 -1.69 -14.17
CA ASP A 4 18.77 -0.87 -13.91
C ASP A 4 18.69 -0.19 -12.54
N ASP A 5 19.30 -0.83 -11.54
CA ASP A 5 19.30 -0.43 -10.12
C ASP A 5 19.81 1.01 -9.88
N LYS A 6 20.64 1.53 -10.79
CA LYS A 6 21.17 2.91 -10.70
C LYS A 6 20.11 3.98 -10.97
N LYS A 7 19.09 3.69 -11.77
CA LYS A 7 17.91 4.58 -11.96
C LYS A 7 16.87 4.38 -10.85
N ALA A 8 16.77 3.18 -10.27
CA ALA A 8 15.87 2.89 -9.16
C ALA A 8 16.22 3.69 -7.89
N ASN A 9 17.51 3.91 -7.63
CA ASN A 9 18.00 4.69 -6.48
C ASN A 9 17.84 6.22 -6.61
N ARG A 10 17.32 6.74 -7.74
CA ARG A 10 17.09 8.19 -7.98
C ARG A 10 15.63 8.57 -8.10
N LEU A 11 14.70 7.76 -7.61
CA LEU A 11 13.38 8.33 -7.31
C LEU A 11 13.55 9.24 -6.09
N ASN A 12 13.48 10.55 -6.32
CA ASN A 12 13.41 11.56 -5.26
C ASN A 12 12.25 11.20 -4.31
N ASP A 13 12.38 11.41 -3.00
CA ASP A 13 11.33 11.07 -2.02
C ASP A 13 9.98 11.68 -2.41
N LYS A 14 10.02 12.89 -2.99
CA LYS A 14 8.88 13.54 -3.63
C LYS A 14 8.19 12.68 -4.70
N ALA A 15 8.95 12.03 -5.57
CA ALA A 15 8.41 11.17 -6.63
C ALA A 15 7.77 9.90 -6.06
N ILE A 16 8.36 9.31 -5.01
CA ILE A 16 7.77 8.16 -4.30
C ILE A 16 6.45 8.55 -3.66
N VAL A 17 6.42 9.68 -2.94
CA VAL A 17 5.21 10.17 -2.28
C VAL A 17 4.12 10.51 -3.30
N ILE A 18 4.45 11.18 -4.41
CA ILE A 18 3.48 11.47 -5.48
C ILE A 18 2.89 10.19 -6.08
N ARG A 19 3.73 9.18 -6.36
CA ARG A 19 3.25 7.90 -6.90
C ARG A 19 2.34 7.18 -5.90
N TRP A 20 2.71 7.20 -4.62
CA TRP A 20 1.88 6.62 -3.56
C TRP A 20 0.53 7.36 -3.46
N HIS A 21 0.52 8.70 -3.50
CA HIS A 21 -0.69 9.52 -3.41
C HIS A 21 -1.69 9.30 -4.55
N LYS A 22 -1.24 8.81 -5.71
CA LYS A 22 -2.13 8.41 -6.82
C LYS A 22 -2.88 7.11 -6.55
N LEU A 23 -2.31 6.24 -5.72
CA LEU A 23 -2.86 4.91 -5.41
C LEU A 23 -3.59 4.90 -4.06
N CYS A 24 -3.09 5.67 -3.10
CA CYS A 24 -3.51 5.69 -1.70
C CYS A 24 -3.56 7.13 -1.20
N LYS A 25 -4.38 7.46 -0.19
CA LYS A 25 -4.50 8.85 0.32
C LYS A 25 -3.20 9.42 0.95
N GLY A 26 -2.25 8.56 1.34
CA GLY A 26 -1.05 8.94 2.08
C GLY A 26 -1.31 9.34 3.53
N THR A 27 -0.27 9.78 4.25
CA THR A 27 -0.38 10.33 5.61
C THR A 27 -0.35 11.86 5.59
N VAL A 28 -0.86 12.50 6.65
CA VAL A 28 -0.81 13.97 6.83
C VAL A 28 0.62 14.49 6.64
N LEU A 29 1.60 13.78 7.20
CA LEU A 29 3.00 14.17 7.14
C LEU A 29 3.55 14.15 5.70
N THR A 30 3.15 13.17 4.89
CA THR A 30 3.52 13.11 3.47
C THR A 30 2.78 14.16 2.62
N GLN A 31 1.56 14.55 2.99
CA GLN A 31 0.82 15.61 2.32
C GLN A 31 1.44 16.98 2.58
N ARG A 32 1.78 17.27 3.84
CA ARG A 32 2.51 18.50 4.23
C ARG A 32 3.84 18.62 3.50
N TYR A 33 4.58 17.51 3.36
CA TYR A 33 5.82 17.47 2.56
C TYR A 33 5.59 17.87 1.08
N ILE A 34 4.51 17.37 0.45
CA ILE A 34 4.18 17.73 -0.94
C ILE A 34 3.75 19.19 -1.08
N GLN A 35 3.07 19.74 -0.06
CA GLN A 35 2.68 21.14 0.03
C GLN A 35 3.88 22.09 0.27
N GLY A 36 5.08 21.55 0.51
CA GLY A 36 6.29 22.34 0.72
C GLY A 36 6.43 22.89 2.14
N GLU A 37 5.65 22.37 3.09
CA GLU A 37 5.80 22.74 4.49
C GLU A 37 7.13 22.23 5.06
N LYS A 38 7.73 23.02 5.96
CA LYS A 38 8.93 22.61 6.68
C LYS A 38 8.56 21.59 7.76
N LEU A 39 9.11 20.39 7.65
CA LEU A 39 9.04 19.37 8.69
C LEU A 39 10.14 19.62 9.73
N SER A 40 9.80 19.42 11.01
CA SER A 40 10.78 19.38 12.10
C SER A 40 11.72 18.18 11.95
N LYS A 41 12.85 18.19 12.68
CA LYS A 41 13.82 17.06 12.66
C LYS A 41 13.16 15.72 13.01
N THR A 42 12.27 15.72 14.00
CA THR A 42 11.54 14.53 14.43
C THR A 42 10.57 14.06 13.36
N GLU A 43 9.79 14.97 12.78
CA GLU A 43 8.87 14.65 11.68
C GLU A 43 9.61 14.12 10.45
N LEU A 44 10.82 14.61 10.17
CA LEU A 44 11.64 14.14 9.06
C LEU A 44 12.09 12.68 9.25
N ILE A 45 12.35 12.24 10.49
CA ILE A 45 12.68 10.84 10.78
C ILE A 45 11.48 9.94 10.42
N PHE A 46 10.29 10.31 10.89
CA PHE A 46 9.06 9.57 10.57
C PHE A 46 8.72 9.64 9.07
N PHE A 47 8.98 10.78 8.42
CA PHE A 47 8.85 10.94 6.99
C PHE A 47 9.71 9.92 6.24
N ASN A 48 11.01 9.88 6.53
CA ASN A 48 11.95 9.00 5.84
C ASN A 48 11.59 7.53 6.04
N GLN A 49 11.19 7.14 7.24
CA GLN A 49 10.68 5.79 7.52
C GLN A 49 9.43 5.47 6.67
N THR A 50 8.48 6.40 6.60
CA THR A 50 7.26 6.25 5.78
C THR A 50 7.59 6.12 4.30
N VAL A 51 8.50 6.96 3.79
CA VAL A 51 8.91 6.94 2.38
C VAL A 51 9.63 5.64 2.04
N ASN A 52 10.48 5.12 2.93
CA ASN A 52 11.13 3.82 2.73
C ASN A 52 10.11 2.68 2.63
N GLN A 53 9.09 2.67 3.50
CA GLN A 53 7.99 1.72 3.36
C GLN A 53 7.27 1.89 2.02
N TYR A 54 7.02 3.12 1.57
CA TYR A 54 6.39 3.34 0.26
C TYR A 54 7.25 2.81 -0.89
N ARG A 55 8.58 2.95 -0.81
CA ARG A 55 9.50 2.37 -1.81
C ARG A 55 9.38 0.85 -1.87
N GLU A 56 9.42 0.18 -0.72
CA GLU A 56 9.27 -1.28 -0.63
C GLU A 56 7.92 -1.76 -1.17
N ARG A 57 6.85 -1.02 -0.87
CA ARG A 57 5.51 -1.37 -1.34
C ARG A 57 5.35 -1.17 -2.84
N LEU A 58 5.91 -0.08 -3.38
CA LEU A 58 5.86 0.21 -4.82
C LEU A 58 6.76 -0.72 -5.64
N SER A 59 7.77 -1.36 -5.04
CA SER A 59 8.62 -2.35 -5.71
C SER A 59 8.10 -3.78 -5.60
N SER A 60 7.11 -4.04 -4.74
CA SER A 60 6.57 -5.39 -4.50
C SER A 60 5.29 -5.67 -5.29
N ILE A 61 5.35 -6.66 -6.19
CA ILE A 61 4.17 -7.17 -6.92
C ILE A 61 3.07 -7.66 -5.96
N SER A 62 3.46 -8.27 -4.84
CA SER A 62 2.50 -8.75 -3.84
C SER A 62 1.71 -7.62 -3.21
N TRP A 63 2.34 -6.45 -3.00
CA TRP A 63 1.66 -5.25 -2.53
C TRP A 63 0.67 -4.70 -3.55
N PHE A 64 1.03 -4.74 -4.83
CA PHE A 64 0.10 -4.37 -5.90
C PHE A 64 -1.14 -5.26 -5.93
N MET A 65 -0.95 -6.59 -5.85
CA MET A 65 -2.07 -7.55 -5.79
C MET A 65 -2.94 -7.33 -4.54
N ARG A 66 -2.34 -7.00 -3.40
CA ARG A 66 -3.09 -6.68 -2.18
C ARG A 66 -3.96 -5.43 -2.34
N LEU A 67 -3.45 -4.38 -2.98
CA LEU A 67 -4.22 -3.16 -3.23
C LEU A 67 -5.43 -3.43 -4.13
N LEU A 68 -5.24 -4.21 -5.20
CA LEU A 68 -6.33 -4.62 -6.09
C LEU A 68 -7.39 -5.46 -5.37
N ASN A 69 -6.97 -6.43 -4.57
CA ASN A 69 -7.89 -7.27 -3.82
C ASN A 69 -8.70 -6.46 -2.79
N GLU A 70 -8.08 -5.46 -2.14
CA GLU A 70 -8.79 -4.57 -1.22
C GLU A 70 -9.86 -3.76 -1.95
N ASP A 71 -9.56 -3.22 -3.12
CA ASP A 71 -10.52 -2.46 -3.92
C ASP A 71 -11.69 -3.31 -4.41
N ILE A 72 -11.43 -4.55 -4.87
CA ILE A 72 -12.48 -5.49 -5.27
C ILE A 72 -13.34 -5.88 -4.07
N ALA A 73 -12.71 -6.26 -2.95
CA ALA A 73 -13.44 -6.63 -1.73
C ALA A 73 -14.29 -5.46 -1.21
N ARG A 74 -13.80 -4.22 -1.27
CA ARG A 74 -14.57 -3.04 -0.86
C ARG A 74 -15.77 -2.79 -1.77
N LYS A 75 -15.64 -3.01 -3.08
CA LYS A 75 -16.75 -2.88 -4.04
C LYS A 75 -17.79 -3.98 -3.83
N ALA A 76 -17.36 -5.25 -3.75
CA ALA A 76 -18.25 -6.38 -3.50
C ALA A 76 -19.00 -6.23 -2.16
N ASN A 77 -18.30 -5.87 -1.08
CA ASN A 77 -18.95 -5.67 0.22
C ASN A 77 -19.94 -4.49 0.22
N LYS A 78 -19.72 -3.47 -0.62
CA LYS A 78 -20.62 -2.33 -0.77
C LYS A 78 -21.86 -2.68 -1.59
N GLU A 79 -21.72 -3.54 -2.60
CA GLU A 79 -22.83 -4.02 -3.44
C GLU A 79 -23.70 -5.03 -2.69
N ASP A 80 -23.10 -5.90 -1.89
CA ASP A 80 -23.82 -6.98 -1.19
C ASP A 80 -24.37 -6.59 0.20
N ASN A 81 -24.13 -5.36 0.68
CA ASN A 81 -24.43 -4.95 2.06
C ASN A 81 -23.86 -5.90 3.13
N CYS A 82 -22.84 -6.67 2.76
CA CYS A 82 -22.23 -7.71 3.57
C CYS A 82 -21.11 -7.11 4.43
N THR A 83 -21.28 -7.15 5.74
CA THR A 83 -20.20 -6.88 6.71
C THR A 83 -19.37 -8.15 6.92
N GLY A 84 -18.58 -8.57 5.92
CA GLY A 84 -17.79 -9.81 5.96
C GLY A 84 -16.62 -9.83 4.98
N ARG A 85 -15.64 -10.72 5.21
CA ARG A 85 -14.43 -10.86 4.37
C ARG A 85 -14.79 -11.68 3.12
N PHE A 86 -14.73 -11.06 1.94
CA PHE A 86 -15.13 -11.68 0.66
C PHE A 86 -14.36 -12.97 0.30
N TYR A 87 -13.14 -13.17 0.84
CA TYR A 87 -12.36 -14.39 0.63
C TYR A 87 -12.20 -15.17 1.94
N SER A 88 -12.67 -16.41 1.95
CA SER A 88 -12.29 -17.41 2.96
C SER A 88 -10.85 -17.88 2.71
N LEU A 89 -10.09 -18.12 3.78
CA LEU A 89 -8.79 -18.78 3.66
C LEU A 89 -8.99 -20.23 3.18
N PRO A 90 -8.05 -20.80 2.39
CA PRO A 90 -8.05 -22.22 2.10
C PRO A 90 -7.55 -22.99 3.33
N SER A 91 -8.38 -23.10 4.36
CA SER A 91 -8.16 -24.02 5.48
C SER A 91 -9.44 -24.13 6.32
N MET A 92 -10.44 -24.85 5.79
CA MET A 92 -11.45 -25.60 6.57
C MET A 92 -12.36 -26.38 5.62
N ALA A 93 -11.77 -27.16 4.70
CA ALA A 93 -12.50 -28.12 3.87
C ALA A 93 -12.48 -29.56 4.44
N LEU A 94 -12.03 -29.77 5.69
CA LEU A 94 -11.97 -31.09 6.31
C LEU A 94 -12.51 -31.04 7.74
N THR A 95 -13.83 -31.00 7.87
CA THR A 95 -14.58 -31.66 8.97
C THR A 95 -16.06 -31.47 8.72
N LEU A 96 -16.64 -32.34 7.90
CA LEU A 96 -18.05 -32.78 7.97
C LEU A 96 -18.31 -33.76 6.81
N ARG A 97 -17.85 -35.00 6.99
CA ARG A 97 -18.45 -36.22 6.43
C ARG A 97 -17.77 -37.43 7.06
N ALA A 98 -18.28 -37.80 8.23
CA ALA A 98 -18.28 -39.17 8.73
C ALA A 98 -19.53 -39.27 9.61
N ALA A 99 -20.66 -39.49 8.93
CA ALA A 99 -21.79 -40.22 9.49
C ALA A 99 -21.61 -41.68 9.06
#